data_AF-A0A7C5UPI2-F1
#
_entry.id   AF-A0A7C5UPI2-F1
#
_cell.length_a   1.000
_cell.length_b   1.000
_cell.length_c   1.000
_cell.angle_alpha   90.00
_cell.angle_beta   90.00
_cell.angle_gamma   90.00
#
_symmetry.space_group_name_H-M   'P 1'
#
loop_
_entity.id
_entity.type
_entity.pdbx_description
1 polymer ?
#
loop_
_entity_poly.entity_id
_entity_poly.type
_entity_poly.pdbx_seq_one_letter_code
_entity_poly.pdbx_strand_id
1 'polypeptide(L)'
;MEERRMVKYQVGYEKLLQAIGRFCDEQKLDEICVMEFEEGLILRALQVESTGEGYVRRAVTHTWSYDQVAGMLPPPPAPPAERAGRGGKV
;
A
#
# COMPACT_ATOMS: atom_id res chain seq x y z
N MET A 1 -11.76 -7.64 18.08
CA MET A 1 -11.83 -6.17 18.04
C MET A 1 -10.45 -5.56 18.28
N GLU A 2 -9.71 -6.00 19.31
CA GLU A 2 -8.36 -5.51 19.63
C GLU A 2 -7.28 -5.97 18.63
N GLU A 3 -7.41 -7.19 18.11
CA GLU A 3 -6.42 -7.87 17.26
C GLU A 3 -6.13 -7.16 15.92
N ARG A 4 -7.14 -6.63 15.22
CA ARG A 4 -6.92 -5.91 13.95
C ARG A 4 -6.26 -4.54 14.14
N ARG A 5 -6.48 -3.92 15.31
CA ARG A 5 -5.78 -2.69 15.71
C ARG A 5 -4.29 -2.96 15.96
N MET A 6 -3.96 -4.16 16.44
CA MET A 6 -2.57 -4.59 16.65
C MET A 6 -1.78 -4.67 15.34
N VAL A 7 -2.39 -5.05 14.23
CA VAL A 7 -1.71 -5.10 12.92
C VAL A 7 -1.26 -3.71 12.47
N LYS A 8 -2.10 -2.68 12.64
CA LYS A 8 -1.70 -1.28 12.39
C LYS A 8 -0.46 -0.89 13.22
N TYR A 9 -0.42 -1.27 14.49
CA TYR A 9 0.72 -0.97 15.37
C TYR A 9 1.97 -1.79 15.05
N GLN A 10 1.82 -3.05 14.63
CA GLN A 10 2.94 -3.92 14.24
C GLN A 10 3.58 -3.50 12.92
N VAL A 11 2.75 -3.15 11.93
CA VAL A 11 3.19 -2.76 10.59
C VAL A 11 3.67 -1.30 10.57
N GLY A 12 3.02 -0.44 11.37
CA GLY A 12 3.26 1.00 11.40
C GLY A 12 2.38 1.73 10.39
N TYR A 13 1.76 2.82 10.85
CA TYR A 13 0.81 3.60 10.04
C TYR A 13 1.45 4.19 8.78
N GLU A 14 2.70 4.62 8.85
CA GLU A 14 3.45 5.12 7.68
C GLU A 14 3.52 4.08 6.56
N LYS A 15 3.82 2.82 6.89
CA LYS A 15 3.89 1.74 5.90
C LYS A 15 2.53 1.48 5.27
N LEU A 16 1.45 1.52 6.06
CA LEU A 16 0.10 1.39 5.52
C LEU A 16 -0.21 2.51 4.52
N LEU A 17 0.15 3.76 4.82
CA LEU A 17 -0.01 4.87 3.90
C LEU A 17 0.85 4.72 2.63
N GLN A 18 2.08 4.21 2.75
CA GLN A 18 2.93 3.90 1.59
C GLN A 18 2.29 2.84 0.68
N ALA A 19 1.67 1.81 1.26
CA ALA A 19 0.95 0.79 0.51
C ALA A 19 -0.25 1.38 -0.26
N ILE A 20 -1.02 2.26 0.39
CA ILE A 20 -2.14 2.98 -0.24
C ILE A 20 -1.63 3.91 -1.35
N GLY A 21 -0.56 4.66 -1.11
CA GLY A 21 0.05 5.56 -2.11
C GLY A 21 0.47 4.80 -3.36
N ARG A 22 1.17 3.67 -3.18
CA ARG A 22 1.53 2.78 -4.28
C ARG A 22 0.31 2.27 -5.06
N PHE A 23 -0.74 1.85 -4.35
CA PHE A 23 -1.99 1.43 -4.98
C PHE A 23 -2.60 2.56 -5.83
N CYS A 24 -2.64 3.79 -5.30
CA CYS A 24 -3.15 4.96 -6.03
C CYS A 24 -2.36 5.22 -7.33
N ASP A 25 -1.03 5.12 -7.28
CA ASP A 25 -0.18 5.30 -8.46
C ASP A 25 -0.46 4.20 -9.51
N GLU A 26 -0.51 2.94 -9.08
CA GLU A 26 -0.78 1.79 -9.96
C GLU A 26 -2.16 1.89 -10.63
N GLN A 27 -3.16 2.39 -9.92
CA GLN A 27 -4.52 2.55 -10.41
C GLN A 27 -4.79 3.89 -11.11
N LYS A 28 -3.79 4.79 -11.21
CA LYS A 28 -3.89 6.14 -11.78
C LYS A 28 -5.02 6.97 -11.14
N LEU A 29 -4.99 7.06 -9.82
CA LEU A 29 -5.98 7.79 -9.04
C LEU A 29 -5.52 9.25 -8.79
N ASP A 30 -6.40 10.21 -9.03
CA ASP A 30 -6.26 11.62 -8.62
C ASP A 30 -7.39 12.04 -7.64
N GLU A 31 -7.30 13.24 -7.06
CA GLU A 31 -8.28 13.77 -6.08
C GLU A 31 -8.57 12.83 -4.91
N ILE A 32 -7.50 12.40 -4.25
CA ILE A 32 -7.53 11.35 -3.21
C ILE A 32 -8.03 11.89 -1.87
N CYS A 33 -8.97 11.16 -1.26
CA CYS A 33 -9.43 11.32 0.12
C CYS A 33 -9.30 9.98 0.85
N VAL A 34 -8.46 9.93 1.88
CA VAL A 34 -8.33 8.77 2.78
C VAL A 34 -9.01 9.09 4.10
N MET A 35 -9.92 8.21 4.52
CA MET A 35 -10.62 8.30 5.79
C MET A 35 -10.36 7.04 6.59
N GLU A 36 -9.94 7.21 7.83
CA GLU A 36 -9.73 6.10 8.75
C GLU A 36 -10.99 5.84 9.58
N PHE A 37 -11.32 4.57 9.80
CA PHE A 37 -12.35 4.14 10.73
C PHE A 37 -11.81 3.01 11.62
N GLU A 38 -12.63 2.53 12.55
CA GLU A 38 -12.18 1.63 13.61
C GLU A 38 -11.49 0.36 13.09
N GLU A 39 -11.97 -0.23 11.99
CA GLU A 39 -11.44 -1.50 11.47
C GLU A 39 -10.53 -1.35 10.24
N GLY A 40 -10.34 -0.14 9.73
CA GLY A 40 -9.53 0.07 8.52
C GLY A 40 -9.69 1.45 7.89
N LEU A 41 -9.69 1.48 6.55
CA LEU A 41 -9.56 2.69 5.75
C LEU A 41 -10.56 2.69 4.59
N ILE A 42 -11.07 3.88 4.27
CA ILE A 42 -11.84 4.16 3.07
C ILE A 42 -11.02 5.11 2.21
N LEU A 43 -10.79 4.74 0.95
CA LEU A 43 -10.20 5.57 -0.08
C LEU A 43 -11.30 6.00 -1.05
N ARG A 44 -11.49 7.30 -1.22
CA ARG A 44 -12.28 7.88 -2.32
C ARG A 44 -11.33 8.62 -3.24
N ALA A 45 -11.49 8.42 -4.55
CA ALA A 45 -10.64 9.07 -5.54
C ALA A 45 -11.36 9.15 -6.89
N LEU A 46 -10.73 9.81 -7.84
CA LEU A 46 -11.09 9.77 -9.25
C LEU A 46 -10.06 8.92 -9.99
N GLN A 47 -10.52 7.91 -10.73
CA GLN A 47 -9.67 7.10 -11.60
C GLN A 47 -9.61 7.74 -12.99
N VAL A 48 -8.40 7.96 -13.48
CA VAL A 48 -8.16 8.53 -14.81
C VAL A 48 -8.08 7.41 -15.84
N GLU A 49 -9.09 7.34 -16.72
CA GLU A 49 -9.15 6.38 -17.82
C GLU A 49 -8.85 7.10 -19.14
N SER A 50 -7.90 6.58 -19.92
CA SER A 50 -7.63 7.07 -21.27
C SER A 50 -8.65 6.48 -22.24
N THR A 51 -9.26 7.33 -23.05
CA THR A 51 -10.17 6.93 -24.14
C THR A 51 -9.59 7.37 -25.48
N GLY A 52 -10.21 6.95 -26.58
CA GLY A 52 -9.81 7.42 -27.93
C GLY A 52 -9.98 8.92 -28.14
N GLU A 53 -10.73 9.61 -27.27
CA GLU A 53 -11.07 11.04 -27.38
C GLU A 53 -10.42 11.90 -26.27
N GLY A 54 -9.65 11.30 -25.35
CA GLY A 54 -8.99 12.02 -24.26
C GLY A 54 -8.95 11.24 -22.94
N TYR A 55 -9.31 11.90 -21.85
CA TYR A 55 -9.35 11.31 -20.51
C TYR A 55 -10.72 11.50 -19.87
N VAL A 56 -11.22 10.44 -19.25
CA VAL A 56 -12.40 10.49 -18.39
C VAL A 56 -11.99 10.22 -16.95
N ARG A 57 -12.68 10.86 -16.00
CA ARG A 57 -12.51 10.63 -14.56
C ARG A 57 -13.73 9.90 -14.03
N ARG A 58 -13.49 8.76 -13.38
CA ARG A 58 -14.54 7.97 -12.74
C ARG A 58 -14.35 8.01 -11.24
N ALA A 59 -15.41 8.35 -10.50
CA ALA A 59 -15.38 8.23 -9.05
C ALA A 59 -15.25 6.76 -8.64
N VAL A 60 -14.27 6.47 -7.79
CA VAL A 60 -14.02 5.15 -7.21
C VAL A 60 -14.00 5.24 -5.69
N THR A 61 -14.42 4.15 -5.05
CA THR A 61 -14.36 4.02 -3.59
C THR A 61 -13.87 2.63 -3.25
N HIS A 62 -12.84 2.56 -2.41
CA HIS A 62 -12.31 1.33 -1.86
C HIS A 62 -12.42 1.35 -0.35
N THR A 63 -12.79 0.23 0.23
CA THR A 63 -12.84 0.04 1.67
C THR A 63 -12.02 -1.19 2.01
N TRP A 64 -11.06 -1.03 2.91
CA TRP A 64 -10.15 -2.09 3.33
C TRP A 64 -10.09 -2.17 4.84
N SER A 65 -9.92 -3.38 5.38
CA SER A 65 -9.43 -3.57 6.74
C SER A 65 -7.91 -3.28 6.82
N TYR A 66 -7.38 -3.07 8.02
CA TYR A 66 -5.93 -2.94 8.19
C TYR A 66 -5.15 -4.16 7.70
N ASP A 67 -5.70 -5.38 7.86
CA ASP A 67 -5.06 -6.62 7.40
C ASP A 67 -4.97 -6.65 5.87
N GLN A 68 -6.01 -6.17 5.18
CA GLN A 68 -6.01 -6.08 3.72
C GLN A 68 -4.98 -5.08 3.23
N VAL A 69 -4.86 -3.92 3.88
CA VAL A 69 -3.83 -2.92 3.52
C VAL A 69 -2.43 -3.44 3.85
N ALA A 70 -2.24 -4.13 4.98
CA ALA A 70 -0.98 -4.78 5.31
C ALA A 70 -0.57 -5.82 4.27
N GLY A 71 -1.54 -6.55 3.69
CA GLY A 71 -1.31 -7.48 2.59
C GLY A 71 -0.90 -6.83 1.26
N MET A 72 -1.07 -5.52 1.09
CA MET A 72 -0.61 -4.77 -0.09
C MET A 72 0.86 -4.38 -0.02
N LEU A 73 1.49 -4.51 1.16
CA LEU A 73 2.89 -4.16 1.33
C LEU A 73 3.79 -5.06 0.47
N PRO A 74 4.86 -4.51 -0.13
CA PRO A 74 5.84 -5.33 -0.79
C PRO A 74 6.45 -6.31 0.22
N PRO A 75 6.87 -7.51 -0.24
CA PRO A 75 7.61 -8.42 0.61
C PRO A 75 8.87 -7.72 1.15
N PRO A 76 9.32 -8.06 2.37
CA PRO A 76 10.56 -7.52 2.91
C PRO A 76 11.71 -7.79 1.93
N PRO A 77 12.67 -6.87 1.81
CA PRO A 77 13.82 -7.09 0.94
C PRO A 77 14.51 -8.40 1.35
N ALA A 78 14.97 -9.14 0.34
CA ALA A 78 15.74 -10.35 0.59
C ALA A 78 16.92 -10.02 1.53
N PRO A 79 17.25 -10.90 2.49
CA PRO A 79 18.41 -10.68 3.34
C PRO A 79 19.63 -10.45 2.45
N PRO A 80 20.52 -9.51 2.83
CA PRO A 80 21.71 -9.25 2.05
C PRO A 80 22.47 -10.56 1.89
N ALA A 81 22.80 -10.92 0.64
CA ALA A 81 23.55 -12.13 0.33
C ALA A 81 24.76 -12.18 1.25
N GLU A 82 24.79 -13.17 2.13
CA GLU A 82 25.87 -13.37 3.08
C GLU A 82 27.17 -13.33 2.29
N ARG A 83 28.07 -12.39 2.62
CA ARG A 83 29.33 -12.22 1.91
C ARG A 83 30.12 -13.52 2.13
N ALA A 84 30.01 -14.45 1.20
CA ALA A 84 30.76 -15.70 1.20
C ALA A 84 32.23 -15.36 1.42
N GLY A 85 32.77 -15.89 2.52
CA GLY A 85 34.04 -15.45 3.09
C GLY A 85 35.16 -15.42 2.06
N ARG A 86 35.75 -14.24 1.87
CA ARG A 86 37.16 -14.12 1.47
C ARG A 86 38.01 -14.45 2.70
N GLY A 87 38.07 -15.73 3.05
CA GLY A 87 38.94 -16.28 4.07
C GLY A 87 39.72 -17.45 3.48
N GLY A 88 41.02 -17.25 3.25
CA GLY A 88 41.97 -18.25 2.74
C GLY A 88 42.34 -18.01 1.28
N LYS A 89 43.62 -17.84 0.90
CA LYS A 89 44.82 -18.47 1.45
C LYS A 89 45.97 -17.47 1.60
N VAL A 90 46.70 -17.66 2.70
CA VAL A 90 48.09 -17.24 2.94
C VAL A 90 49.01 -18.06 2.04
#